data_AF-A0A5C3NQ53-F1
#
_entry.id   AF-A0A5C3NQ53-F1
#
_cell.length_a   1.000
_cell.length_b   1.000
_cell.length_c   1.000
_cell.angle_alpha   90.00
_cell.angle_beta   90.00
_cell.angle_gamma   90.00
#
_symmetry.space_group_name_H-M   'P 1'
#
loop_
_entity.id
_entity.type
_entity.pdbx_description
1 polymer ?
#
loop_
_entity_poly.entity_id
_entity_poly.type
_entity_poly.pdbx_seq_one_letter_code
_entity_poly.pdbx_strand_id
1 'polypeptide(L)'
;MKTRARVGRRPLIPRIEDTGLTMFMTVNGLEAIVLFDSGSTSDSISPEFAKVTGCRTFELENPTQLQLGCSGSKSTISHGAQVPIKVGDTAVDVYLDVVNLDRYDVVFGTPFLRRLDVLLDFKNSVIIIQGQRFKALTPLEEDVGASRRKHVNRGGQVQKNQTPAIRSMRTQASE
;
A
#
# COMPACT_ATOMS: atom_id res chain seq x y z
N MET A 1 42.83 -18.59 0.18
CA MET A 1 42.50 -18.40 1.60
C MET A 1 41.11 -17.76 1.66
N LYS A 2 40.05 -18.50 2.04
CA LYS A 2 38.68 -17.96 2.11
C LYS A 2 38.54 -17.19 3.43
N THR A 3 38.44 -15.86 3.36
CA THR A 3 38.11 -15.03 4.52
C THR A 3 36.76 -15.45 5.07
N ARG A 4 36.71 -15.92 6.33
CA ARG A 4 35.45 -16.14 7.04
C ARG A 4 34.71 -14.79 7.12
N ALA A 5 33.49 -14.73 6.61
CA ALA A 5 32.67 -13.54 6.73
C ALA A 5 32.51 -13.18 8.22
N ARG A 6 32.80 -11.93 8.58
CA ARG A 6 32.51 -11.41 9.92
C ARG A 6 30.99 -11.30 10.07
N VAL A 7 30.46 -11.89 11.13
CA VAL A 7 29.05 -11.74 11.50
C VAL A 7 28.92 -10.50 12.38
N GLY A 8 28.00 -9.61 12.04
CA GLY A 8 27.67 -8.40 12.82
C GLY A 8 26.22 -8.43 13.30
N ARG A 9 25.88 -7.61 14.30
CA ARG A 9 24.50 -7.36 14.72
C ARG A 9 24.01 -6.06 14.07
N ARG A 10 22.75 -6.03 13.67
CA ARG A 10 22.09 -4.78 13.28
C ARG A 10 22.02 -3.86 14.53
N PRO A 11 22.30 -2.55 14.39
CA PRO A 11 22.08 -1.61 15.47
C PRO A 11 20.62 -1.62 15.95
N LEU A 12 20.41 -1.42 17.25
CA LEU A 12 19.09 -1.13 17.79
C LEU A 12 18.80 0.35 17.53
N ILE A 13 17.82 0.63 16.68
CA ILE A 13 17.36 1.98 16.38
C ILE A 13 16.04 2.19 17.13
N PRO A 14 15.86 3.30 17.86
CA PRO A 14 14.58 3.64 18.47
C PRO A 14 13.46 3.69 17.43
N ARG A 15 12.25 3.23 17.77
CA ARG A 15 11.13 3.19 16.81
C ARG A 15 10.78 4.54 16.20
N ILE A 16 11.01 5.63 16.92
CA ILE A 16 10.76 6.99 16.39
C ILE A 16 11.73 7.37 15.25
N GLU A 17 12.93 6.78 15.23
CA GLU A 17 13.95 7.06 14.21
C GLU A 17 13.79 6.16 12.97
N ASP A 18 13.11 5.01 13.08
CA ASP A 18 12.84 4.10 11.95
C ASP A 18 11.40 4.15 11.42
N THR A 19 10.50 4.88 12.08
CA THR A 19 9.14 5.14 11.60
C THR A 19 9.15 6.20 10.48
N GLY A 20 8.47 5.88 9.38
CA GLY A 20 8.26 6.80 8.28
C GLY A 20 7.20 7.86 8.59
N LEU A 21 7.09 8.89 7.74
CA LEU A 21 6.01 9.86 7.85
C LEU A 21 4.73 9.26 7.26
N THR A 22 3.82 8.90 8.16
CA THR A 22 2.55 8.28 7.82
C THR A 22 1.39 9.13 8.32
N MET A 23 0.23 9.04 7.69
CA MET A 23 -0.99 9.68 8.18
C MET A 23 -2.22 8.86 7.82
N PHE A 24 -3.30 9.01 8.59
CA PHE A 24 -4.61 8.56 8.14
C PHE A 24 -5.18 9.57 7.13
N MET A 25 -5.62 9.08 5.96
CA MET A 25 -6.24 9.92 4.93
C MET A 25 -7.54 9.28 4.44
N THR A 26 -8.51 10.10 4.05
CA THR A 26 -9.68 9.60 3.34
C THR A 26 -9.31 9.34 1.88
N VAL A 27 -9.34 8.07 1.49
CA VAL A 27 -9.04 7.56 0.15
C VAL A 27 -10.27 6.82 -0.35
N ASN A 28 -10.87 7.30 -1.43
CA ASN A 28 -12.15 6.79 -1.95
C ASN A 28 -13.26 6.68 -0.88
N GLY A 29 -13.35 7.67 0.00
CA GLY A 29 -14.36 7.75 1.05
C GLY A 29 -14.11 6.93 2.31
N LEU A 30 -13.06 6.09 2.36
CA LEU A 30 -12.66 5.36 3.58
C LEU A 30 -11.32 5.85 4.13
N GLU A 31 -11.12 5.72 5.43
CA GLU A 31 -9.84 6.01 6.07
C GLU A 31 -8.80 4.93 5.72
N ALA A 32 -7.64 5.38 5.27
CA ALA A 32 -6.49 4.55 4.86
C ALA A 32 -5.27 4.93 5.69
N ILE A 33 -4.42 3.96 6.06
CA ILE A 33 -3.06 4.28 6.53
C ILE A 33 -2.15 4.53 5.33
N VAL A 34 -1.60 5.73 5.24
CA VAL A 34 -0.81 6.20 4.10
C VAL A 34 0.63 6.45 4.51
N LEU A 35 1.58 5.95 3.71
CA LEU A 35 3.01 6.32 3.80
C LEU A 35 3.35 7.38 2.76
N PHE A 36 4.12 8.39 3.17
CA PHE A 36 4.75 9.36 2.28
C PHE A 36 6.21 8.95 2.05
N ASP A 37 6.50 8.42 0.87
CA ASP A 37 7.78 7.79 0.55
C ASP A 37 8.50 8.50 -0.59
N SER A 38 9.45 9.38 -0.23
CA SER A 38 10.31 10.04 -1.23
C SER A 38 11.22 9.08 -2.00
N GLY A 39 11.38 7.83 -1.53
CA GLY A 39 12.13 6.78 -2.22
C GLY A 39 11.32 6.01 -3.26
N SER A 40 9.98 6.19 -3.30
CA SER A 40 9.13 5.55 -4.30
C SER A 40 8.98 6.39 -5.57
N THR A 41 9.12 5.75 -6.73
CA THR A 41 8.90 6.38 -8.04
C THR A 41 7.45 6.29 -8.53
N SER A 42 6.57 5.62 -7.79
CA SER A 42 5.14 5.51 -8.09
C SER A 42 4.28 5.75 -6.85
N ASP A 43 3.05 6.16 -7.09
CA ASP A 43 1.99 6.16 -6.09
C ASP A 43 1.26 4.82 -6.19
N SER A 44 0.91 4.22 -5.06
CA SER A 44 0.40 2.84 -5.04
C SER A 44 -0.71 2.63 -4.02
N ILE A 45 -1.63 1.73 -4.36
CA ILE A 45 -2.72 1.27 -3.50
C ILE A 45 -2.67 -0.25 -3.36
N SER A 46 -3.00 -0.76 -2.18
CA SER A 46 -3.11 -2.19 -1.97
C SER A 46 -4.37 -2.76 -2.65
N PRO A 47 -4.32 -3.96 -3.27
CA PRO A 47 -5.48 -4.58 -3.88
C PRO A 47 -6.64 -4.77 -2.88
N GLU A 48 -6.31 -5.08 -1.63
CA GLU A 48 -7.29 -5.26 -0.56
C GLU A 48 -7.99 -3.94 -0.25
N PHE A 49 -7.24 -2.85 -0.14
CA PHE A 49 -7.81 -1.53 0.13
C PHE A 49 -8.66 -1.05 -1.06
N ALA A 50 -8.14 -1.19 -2.29
CA ALA A 50 -8.89 -0.88 -3.52
C ALA A 50 -10.21 -1.67 -3.60
N LYS A 51 -10.21 -2.93 -3.14
CA LYS A 51 -11.41 -3.76 -3.10
C LYS A 51 -12.44 -3.29 -2.07
N VAL A 52 -12.01 -3.02 -0.83
CA VAL A 52 -12.96 -2.66 0.26
C VAL A 52 -13.55 -1.26 0.08
N THR A 53 -12.82 -0.36 -0.57
CA THR A 53 -13.35 0.96 -0.95
C THR A 53 -14.22 0.92 -2.21
N GLY A 54 -14.20 -0.18 -2.97
CA GLY A 54 -14.87 -0.25 -4.27
C GLY A 54 -14.20 0.61 -5.35
N CYS A 55 -12.88 0.85 -5.28
CA CYS A 55 -12.14 1.52 -6.34
C CYS A 55 -12.29 0.76 -7.66
N ARG A 56 -12.62 1.48 -8.74
CA ARG A 56 -12.58 0.91 -10.09
C ARG A 56 -11.12 0.76 -10.51
N THR A 57 -10.67 -0.48 -10.63
CA THR A 57 -9.35 -0.83 -11.16
C THR A 57 -9.45 -1.16 -12.64
N PHE A 58 -8.35 -0.97 -13.36
CA PHE A 58 -8.23 -1.29 -14.78
C PHE A 58 -6.87 -1.94 -15.07
N GLU A 59 -6.84 -2.81 -16.06
CA GLU A 59 -5.61 -3.42 -16.56
C GLU A 59 -4.80 -2.39 -17.35
N LEU A 60 -3.48 -2.41 -17.16
CA LEU A 60 -2.54 -1.56 -17.88
C LEU A 60 -2.09 -2.27 -19.15
N GLU A 61 -2.17 -1.58 -20.28
CA GLU A 61 -1.61 -2.06 -21.56
C GLU A 61 -0.07 -2.11 -21.55
N ASN A 62 0.55 -1.42 -20.61
CA ASN A 62 1.99 -1.26 -20.44
C ASN A 62 2.45 -1.72 -19.04
N PRO A 63 2.29 -3.02 -18.70
CA PRO A 63 2.71 -3.52 -17.41
C PRO A 63 4.21 -3.33 -17.21
N THR A 64 4.61 -2.94 -16.00
CA THR A 64 6.01 -2.69 -15.67
C THR A 64 6.46 -3.50 -14.46
N GLN A 65 7.76 -3.79 -14.36
CA GLN A 65 8.28 -4.45 -13.16
C GLN A 65 8.36 -3.45 -12.01
N LEU A 66 7.86 -3.85 -10.85
CA LEU A 66 8.06 -3.13 -9.61
C LEU A 66 9.55 -3.16 -9.25
N GLN A 67 10.21 -2.03 -9.46
CA GLN A 67 11.60 -1.84 -9.10
C GLN A 67 11.70 -1.63 -7.58
N LEU A 68 12.07 -2.69 -6.87
CA LEU A 68 12.53 -2.55 -5.49
C LEU A 68 14.00 -2.12 -5.56
N GLY A 69 14.47 -1.30 -4.61
CA GLY A 69 15.88 -0.85 -4.54
C GLY A 69 16.94 -1.96 -4.37
N CYS A 70 16.54 -3.22 -4.55
CA CYS A 70 17.34 -4.43 -4.51
C CYS A 70 17.11 -5.25 -5.78
N SER A 71 18.19 -5.82 -6.33
CA SER A 71 18.10 -6.75 -7.47
C SER A 71 17.26 -7.99 -7.13
N GLY A 72 16.45 -8.46 -8.08
CA GLY A 72 15.73 -9.73 -7.98
C GLY A 72 14.27 -9.64 -7.59
N SER A 73 13.70 -8.42 -7.50
CA SER A 73 12.24 -8.24 -7.51
C SER A 73 11.66 -8.82 -8.80
N LYS A 74 10.55 -9.56 -8.67
CA LYS A 74 9.80 -10.14 -9.81
C LYS A 74 8.35 -9.70 -9.83
N SER A 75 7.95 -8.75 -8.99
CA SER A 75 6.58 -8.28 -8.94
C SER A 75 6.29 -7.41 -10.16
N THR A 76 5.16 -7.62 -10.81
CA THR A 76 4.72 -6.82 -11.96
C THR A 76 3.55 -5.94 -11.54
N ILE A 77 3.62 -4.67 -11.91
CA ILE A 77 2.51 -3.72 -11.88
C ILE A 77 1.75 -3.89 -13.19
N SER A 78 0.54 -4.41 -13.12
CA SER A 78 -0.32 -4.65 -14.30
C SER A 78 -1.69 -3.98 -14.20
N HIS A 79 -1.99 -3.31 -13.09
CA HIS A 79 -3.27 -2.68 -12.85
C HIS A 79 -3.08 -1.30 -12.23
N GLY A 80 -3.98 -0.39 -12.57
CA GLY A 80 -4.06 0.95 -12.00
C GLY A 80 -5.46 1.27 -11.48
N ALA A 81 -5.59 2.37 -10.75
CA ALA A 81 -6.86 2.94 -10.32
C ALA A 81 -6.78 4.48 -10.35
N GLN A 82 -7.91 5.13 -10.64
CA GLN A 82 -8.08 6.57 -10.42
C GLN A 82 -8.91 6.75 -9.16
N VAL A 83 -8.33 7.42 -8.16
CA VAL A 83 -8.86 7.43 -6.80
C VAL A 83 -8.94 8.85 -6.26
N PRO A 84 -10.12 9.31 -5.77
CA PRO A 84 -10.23 10.60 -5.11
C PRO A 84 -9.59 10.53 -3.72
N ILE A 85 -8.64 11.42 -3.47
CA ILE A 85 -7.91 11.56 -2.20
C ILE A 85 -8.34 12.87 -1.55
N LYS A 86 -8.81 12.81 -0.30
CA LYS A 86 -9.12 14.02 0.47
C LYS A 86 -7.85 14.60 1.08
N VAL A 87 -7.57 15.85 0.76
CA VAL A 87 -6.47 16.64 1.31
C VAL A 87 -7.06 17.91 1.92
N GLY A 88 -7.06 17.99 3.25
CA GLY A 88 -7.78 19.02 3.98
C GLY A 88 -9.28 18.99 3.62
N ASP A 89 -9.81 20.12 3.14
CA ASP A 89 -11.21 20.24 2.70
C ASP A 89 -11.42 19.97 1.21
N THR A 90 -10.36 19.66 0.47
CA THR A 90 -10.42 19.43 -0.98
C THR A 90 -10.23 17.96 -1.33
N ALA A 91 -10.72 17.56 -2.50
CA ALA A 91 -10.47 16.24 -3.05
C ALA A 91 -9.67 16.37 -4.36
N VAL A 92 -8.70 15.48 -4.55
CA VAL A 92 -7.87 15.42 -5.76
C VAL A 92 -7.88 14.01 -6.32
N ASP A 93 -8.08 13.87 -7.63
CA ASP A 93 -7.98 12.56 -8.28
C ASP A 93 -6.51 12.20 -8.51
N VAL A 94 -6.14 11.01 -8.05
CA VAL A 94 -4.77 10.47 -8.10
C VAL A 94 -4.80 9.11 -8.77
N TYR A 95 -3.89 8.93 -9.73
CA TYR A 95 -3.58 7.64 -10.30
C TYR A 95 -2.75 6.83 -9.32
N LEU A 96 -3.15 5.60 -9.03
CA LEU A 96 -2.44 4.68 -8.15
C LEU A 96 -2.18 3.35 -8.87
N ASP A 97 -0.93 2.90 -8.85
CA ASP A 97 -0.58 1.53 -9.22
C ASP A 97 -1.15 0.56 -8.18
N VAL A 98 -1.77 -0.52 -8.62
CA VAL A 98 -2.25 -1.57 -7.70
C VAL A 98 -1.10 -2.51 -7.38
N VAL A 99 -0.60 -2.44 -6.15
CA VAL A 99 0.62 -3.13 -5.70
C VAL A 99 0.37 -3.86 -4.39
N ASN A 100 0.91 -5.08 -4.23
CA ASN A 100 0.82 -5.85 -2.99
C ASN A 100 1.61 -5.19 -1.85
N LEU A 101 1.01 -4.21 -1.19
CA LEU A 101 1.57 -3.52 -0.03
C LEU A 101 1.38 -4.36 1.24
N ASP A 102 2.41 -4.42 2.10
CA ASP A 102 2.39 -5.19 3.35
C ASP A 102 1.86 -4.38 4.55
N ARG A 103 2.37 -3.16 4.74
CA ARG A 103 2.06 -2.36 5.93
C ARG A 103 1.01 -1.28 5.70
N TYR A 104 1.00 -0.69 4.51
CA TYR A 104 0.18 0.47 4.19
C TYR A 104 -0.94 0.13 3.22
N ASP A 105 -2.02 0.91 3.28
CA ASP A 105 -3.09 0.83 2.30
C ASP A 105 -2.73 1.62 1.04
N VAL A 106 -2.02 2.74 1.21
CA VAL A 106 -1.51 3.59 0.14
C VAL A 106 -0.07 4.01 0.43
N VAL A 107 0.75 4.09 -0.62
CA VAL A 107 2.06 4.75 -0.59
C VAL A 107 2.03 5.89 -1.59
N PHE A 108 2.29 7.12 -1.15
CA PHE A 108 2.52 8.25 -2.03
C PHE A 108 4.00 8.41 -2.28
N GLY A 109 4.39 8.21 -3.54
CA GLY A 109 5.73 8.37 -4.02
C GLY A 109 5.99 9.77 -4.56
N THR A 110 7.15 9.92 -5.19
CA THR A 110 7.57 11.19 -5.79
C THR A 110 6.57 11.85 -6.75
N PRO A 111 5.69 11.16 -7.50
CA PRO A 111 4.70 11.84 -8.33
C PRO A 111 3.68 12.64 -7.50
N PHE A 112 3.01 12.04 -6.51
CA PHE A 112 2.11 12.75 -5.60
C PHE A 112 2.85 13.83 -4.80
N LEU A 113 4.02 13.49 -4.25
CA LEU A 113 4.80 14.40 -3.42
C LEU A 113 5.17 15.67 -4.19
N ARG A 114 5.57 15.56 -5.46
CA ARG A 114 5.87 16.71 -6.31
C ARG A 114 4.62 17.45 -6.75
N ARG A 115 3.56 16.72 -7.14
CA ARG A 115 2.33 17.34 -7.66
C ARG A 115 1.62 18.20 -6.62
N LEU A 116 1.68 17.84 -5.34
CA LEU A 116 1.01 18.58 -4.25
C LEU A 116 1.97 19.33 -3.33
N ASP A 117 3.18 19.63 -3.80
CA ASP A 117 4.18 20.42 -3.06
C ASP A 117 4.41 19.91 -1.63
N VAL A 118 4.58 18.59 -1.49
CA VAL A 118 4.70 17.96 -0.18
C VAL A 118 6.08 18.20 0.44
N LEU A 119 6.09 18.65 1.69
CA LEU A 119 7.29 18.75 2.53
C LEU A 119 7.21 17.74 3.68
N LEU A 120 8.24 16.91 3.77
CA LEU A 120 8.41 15.88 4.79
C LEU A 120 9.32 16.38 5.92
N ASP A 121 8.72 16.82 7.04
CA ASP A 121 9.43 17.34 8.22
C ASP A 121 9.59 16.25 9.28
N PHE A 122 10.66 15.47 9.15
CA PHE A 122 11.01 14.41 10.10
C PHE A 122 11.33 14.93 11.50
N LYS A 123 11.92 16.13 11.60
CA LYS A 123 12.30 16.72 12.89
C LYS A 123 11.07 16.94 13.79
N ASN A 124 9.96 17.37 13.19
CA ASN A 124 8.73 17.71 13.92
C ASN A 124 7.61 16.68 13.75
N SER A 125 7.86 15.59 13.02
CA SER A 125 6.86 14.59 12.61
C SER A 125 5.64 15.25 11.96
N VAL A 126 5.89 16.06 10.94
CA VAL A 126 4.86 16.82 10.22
C VAL A 126 4.97 16.54 8.72
N ILE A 127 3.82 16.38 8.08
CA ILE A 127 3.66 16.34 6.63
C ILE A 127 2.99 17.65 6.25
N ILE A 128 3.56 18.40 5.32
CA ILE A 128 2.98 19.65 4.81
C ILE A 128 2.55 19.41 3.38
N ILE A 129 1.28 19.62 3.06
CA ILE A 129 0.73 19.44 1.71
C ILE A 129 0.14 20.77 1.28
N GLN A 130 0.65 21.38 0.21
CA GLN A 130 0.21 22.69 -0.28
C GLN A 130 0.11 23.76 0.84
N GLY A 131 1.11 23.79 1.73
CA GLY A 131 1.20 24.72 2.86
C GLY A 131 0.36 24.33 4.10
N GLN A 132 -0.54 23.35 4.00
CA GLN A 132 -1.32 22.86 5.14
C GLN A 132 -0.50 21.84 5.94
N ARG A 133 -0.49 21.97 7.27
CA ARG A 133 0.33 21.16 8.18
C ARG A 133 -0.50 20.03 8.79
N PHE A 134 -0.04 18.79 8.62
CA PHE A 134 -0.63 17.58 9.19
C PHE A 134 0.38 16.89 10.11
N LYS A 135 -0.10 16.43 11.27
CA LYS A 135 0.73 15.61 12.16
C LYS A 135 0.84 14.20 11.58
N ALA A 136 2.08 13.71 11.51
CA ALA A 136 2.30 12.31 11.19
C ALA A 136 1.89 11.43 12.38
N LEU A 137 1.56 10.17 12.10
CA LEU A 137 1.26 9.19 13.13
C LEU A 137 2.50 8.95 14.00
N THR A 138 2.26 8.75 15.29
CA THR A 138 3.25 8.19 16.20
C THR A 138 3.52 6.71 15.83
N PRO A 139 4.67 6.15 16.25
CA PRO A 139 4.96 4.74 16.00
C PRO A 139 3.87 3.78 16.50
N LEU A 140 3.22 4.11 17.61
CA LEU A 140 2.11 3.30 18.16
C LEU A 140 0.87 3.38 17.27
N GLU A 141 0.49 4.57 16.80
CA GLU A 141 -0.65 4.75 15.90
C GLU A 141 -0.43 4.06 14.56
N GLU A 142 0.80 4.13 14.02
CA GLU A 142 1.21 3.41 12.81
C GLU A 142 1.07 1.89 13.00
N ASP A 143 1.57 1.35 14.12
CA ASP A 143 1.48 -0.08 14.43
C ASP A 143 0.02 -0.54 14.60
N VAL A 144 -0.82 0.28 15.22
CA VAL A 144 -2.26 0.03 15.36
C VAL A 144 -2.95 0.04 13.99
N GLY A 145 -2.69 1.03 13.14
CA GLY A 145 -3.25 1.11 11.79
C GLY A 145 -2.86 -0.09 10.92
N ALA A 146 -1.57 -0.44 10.90
CA ALA A 146 -1.06 -1.60 10.18
C ALA A 146 -1.67 -2.93 10.68
N SER A 147 -1.91 -3.04 11.99
CA SER A 147 -2.54 -4.23 12.58
C SER A 147 -4.02 -4.34 12.22
N ARG A 148 -4.77 -3.23 12.23
CA ARG A 148 -6.18 -3.19 11.81
C ARG A 148 -6.35 -3.70 10.38
N ARG A 149 -5.50 -3.26 9.46
CA ARG A 149 -5.45 -3.74 8.07
C ARG A 149 -5.29 -5.27 7.99
N LYS A 150 -4.36 -5.84 8.76
CA LYS A 150 -4.12 -7.30 8.79
C LYS A 150 -5.35 -8.08 9.27
N HIS A 151 -6.10 -7.55 10.24
CA HIS A 151 -7.34 -8.19 10.71
C HIS A 151 -8.45 -8.18 9.65
N VAL A 152 -8.65 -7.04 8.97
CA VAL A 152 -9.59 -6.94 7.84
C VAL A 152 -9.24 -7.94 6.74
N ASN A 153 -7.95 -8.07 6.41
CA ASN A 153 -7.47 -9.02 5.39
C ASN A 153 -7.72 -10.49 5.78
N ARG A 154 -7.57 -10.85 7.06
CA ARG A 154 -7.84 -12.22 7.54
C ARG A 154 -9.33 -12.55 7.54
N GLY A 155 -10.21 -11.62 7.95
CA GLY A 155 -11.66 -11.82 7.97
C GLY A 155 -12.26 -12.13 6.59
N GLY A 156 -11.71 -11.55 5.53
CA GLY A 156 -12.13 -11.80 4.15
C GLY A 156 -11.68 -13.15 3.55
N GLN A 157 -10.68 -13.82 4.14
CA GLN A 157 -10.21 -15.14 3.66
C GLN A 157 -10.97 -16.32 4.28
N VAL A 158 -11.54 -16.18 5.48
CA VAL A 158 -12.16 -17.30 6.22
C VAL A 158 -13.48 -17.79 5.58
N GLN A 159 -14.18 -16.98 4.77
CA GLN A 159 -15.44 -17.39 4.14
C GLN A 159 -15.31 -18.21 2.83
N LYS A 160 -14.10 -18.50 2.32
CA LYS A 160 -13.94 -19.14 1.00
C LYS A 160 -13.86 -20.67 0.97
N ASN A 161 -13.93 -21.36 2.11
CA ASN A 161 -13.88 -22.83 2.12
C ASN A 161 -15.21 -23.44 2.59
N GLN A 162 -16.21 -23.44 1.72
CA GLN A 162 -17.27 -24.46 1.71
C GLN A 162 -18.12 -24.33 0.43
N THR A 163 -17.85 -25.19 -0.55
CA THR A 163 -18.84 -25.55 -1.58
C THR A 163 -18.69 -27.04 -1.85
N PRO A 164 -19.71 -27.88 -1.58
CA PRO A 164 -19.62 -29.31 -1.83
C PRO A 164 -19.70 -29.59 -3.33
N ALA A 165 -18.84 -30.48 -3.82
CA ALA A 165 -18.78 -30.88 -5.22
C ALA A 165 -20.03 -31.69 -5.61
N ILE A 166 -20.84 -31.16 -6.52
CA ILE A 166 -21.92 -31.92 -7.17
C ILE A 166 -21.31 -32.75 -8.31
N ARG A 167 -21.35 -34.08 -8.15
CA ARG A 167 -20.85 -35.07 -9.12
C ARG A 167 -21.87 -35.23 -10.26
N SER A 168 -21.58 -34.70 -11.45
CA SER A 168 -22.43 -34.88 -12.62
C SER A 168 -22.30 -36.32 -13.16
N MET A 169 -23.38 -37.11 -13.12
CA MET A 169 -23.50 -38.36 -13.87
C MET A 169 -23.80 -38.05 -15.35
N ARG A 170 -22.95 -38.53 -16.25
CA ARG A 170 -23.21 -38.56 -17.69
C ARG A 170 -24.15 -39.73 -17.99
N THR A 171 -25.33 -39.45 -18.52
CA THR A 171 -26.13 -40.39 -19.30
C THR A 171 -25.61 -40.36 -20.74
N GLN A 172 -25.13 -41.51 -21.24
CA GLN A 172 -24.97 -41.74 -22.67
C GLN A 172 -26.30 -42.23 -23.23
N ALA A 173 -26.75 -41.61 -24.31
CA ALA A 173 -27.79 -42.13 -25.20
C ALA A 173 -27.29 -41.92 -26.63
N SER A 174 -27.13 -43.00 -27.37
CA SER A 174 -27.30 -43.05 -28.83
C SER A 174 -27.22 -44.52 -29.27
N GLU A 175 -28.08 -44.80 -30.26
CA GLU A 175 -28.36 -46.05 -30.97
C GLU A 175 -27.13 -46.80 -31.51
#